data_AF-A0A6I9LH23-F1
#
_entry.id   AF-A0A6I9LH23-F1
#
_cell.length_a   1.000
_cell.length_b   1.000
_cell.length_c   1.000
_cell.angle_alpha   90.00
_cell.angle_beta   90.00
_cell.angle_gamma   90.00
#
_symmetry.space_group_name_H-M   'P 1'
#
loop_
_entity.id
_entity.type
_entity.pdbx_description
1 polymer ?
#
loop_
_entity_poly.entity_id
_entity_poly.type
_entity_poly.pdbx_seq_one_letter_code
_entity_poly.pdbx_strand_id
1 'polypeptide(L)'
;MGSKMASATRVVQVVKPHSPLIRFPDRRDNPKLSASEALRSAGLPSHSSIISQTSKGNTSPDSLIHPGPPDTAEIIKTLPQKYRRKPISQEEMEFIQRGGPE
;
A
#
# COMPACT_ATOMS: atom_id res chain seq x y z
N MET A 1 -22.87 -68.18 32.26
CA MET A 1 -22.57 -67.37 31.06
C MET A 1 -22.34 -65.94 31.53
N GLY A 2 -21.09 -65.47 31.55
CA GLY A 2 -20.69 -64.22 32.22
C GLY A 2 -20.79 -62.99 31.32
N SER A 3 -21.53 -61.97 31.76
CA SER A 3 -21.69 -60.69 31.09
C SER A 3 -20.40 -59.87 31.15
N LYS A 4 -19.81 -59.54 29.99
CA LYS A 4 -18.68 -58.60 29.90
C LYS A 4 -19.26 -57.18 29.84
N MET A 5 -18.97 -56.36 30.85
CA MET A 5 -19.33 -54.94 30.83
C MET A 5 -18.36 -54.18 29.92
N ALA A 6 -18.89 -53.45 28.93
CA ALA A 6 -18.09 -52.57 28.09
C ALA A 6 -17.70 -51.32 28.89
N SER A 7 -16.40 -51.09 29.06
CA SER A 7 -15.86 -49.87 29.67
C SER A 7 -15.99 -48.72 28.67
N ALA A 8 -16.83 -47.73 28.99
CA ALA A 8 -17.02 -46.54 28.17
C ALA A 8 -15.87 -45.54 28.42
N THR A 9 -14.85 -45.56 27.56
CA THR A 9 -13.80 -44.55 27.54
C THR A 9 -14.34 -43.25 26.95
N ARG A 10 -14.39 -42.17 27.74
CA ARG A 10 -14.77 -40.84 27.24
C ARG A 10 -13.64 -40.28 26.38
N VAL A 11 -13.95 -39.98 25.12
CA VAL A 11 -13.03 -39.31 24.19
C VAL A 11 -12.98 -37.83 24.56
N VAL A 12 -11.91 -37.39 25.21
CA VAL A 12 -11.64 -35.97 25.44
C VAL A 12 -11.11 -35.38 24.14
N GLN A 13 -11.94 -34.63 23.43
CA GLN A 13 -11.46 -33.85 22.30
C GLN A 13 -10.58 -32.71 22.83
N VAL A 14 -9.28 -32.82 22.62
CA VAL A 14 -8.32 -31.76 22.91
C VAL A 14 -8.45 -30.71 21.80
N VAL A 15 -9.23 -29.66 22.07
CA VAL A 15 -9.32 -28.50 21.18
C VAL A 15 -8.11 -27.61 21.42
N LYS A 16 -7.40 -27.22 20.34
CA LYS A 16 -6.29 -26.27 20.43
C LYS A 16 -6.82 -24.92 20.93
N PRO A 17 -6.26 -24.34 22.01
CA PRO A 17 -6.67 -23.02 22.47
C PRO A 17 -6.37 -21.98 21.38
N HIS A 18 -7.34 -21.10 21.12
CA HIS A 18 -7.19 -20.04 20.13
C HIS A 18 -6.17 -18.99 20.63
N SER A 19 -5.09 -18.81 19.88
CA SER A 19 -4.12 -17.73 20.11
C SER A 19 -4.46 -16.52 19.22
N PRO A 20 -4.78 -15.34 19.79
CA PRO A 20 -5.04 -14.14 19.00
C PRO A 20 -3.79 -13.71 18.23
N LEU A 21 -3.95 -13.41 16.94
CA LEU A 21 -2.85 -13.05 16.03
C LEU A 21 -2.39 -11.60 16.17
N ILE A 22 -3.21 -10.76 16.80
CA ILE A 22 -2.92 -9.35 17.01
C ILE A 22 -3.18 -8.97 18.46
N ARG A 23 -2.35 -8.09 18.99
CA ARG A 23 -2.53 -7.47 20.31
C ARG A 23 -2.46 -5.96 20.15
N PHE A 24 -3.44 -5.26 20.71
CA PHE A 24 -3.40 -3.80 20.76
C PHE A 24 -2.49 -3.34 21.91
N PRO A 25 -1.68 -2.28 21.71
CA PRO A 25 -0.87 -1.70 22.78
C PRO A 25 -1.73 -1.22 23.95
N ASP A 26 -1.30 -1.52 25.18
CA ASP A 26 -1.95 -0.99 26.38
C ASP A 26 -1.63 0.51 26.51
N ARG A 27 -2.67 1.35 26.57
CA ARG A 27 -2.55 2.82 26.58
C ARG A 27 -2.81 3.43 27.96
N ARG A 28 -2.82 2.61 29.02
CA ARG A 28 -3.08 3.08 30.40
C ARG A 28 -2.07 4.12 30.88
N ASP A 29 -0.79 3.90 30.61
CA ASP A 29 0.29 4.79 31.08
C ASP A 29 0.81 5.74 30.00
N ASN A 30 0.32 5.62 28.76
CA ASN A 30 0.71 6.45 27.62
C ASN A 30 -0.55 6.84 26.81
N PRO A 31 -1.25 7.92 27.19
CA PRO A 31 -2.36 8.44 26.40
C PRO A 31 -1.88 8.81 24.99
N LYS A 32 -2.73 8.54 23.98
CA LYS A 32 -2.44 8.66 22.53
C LYS A 32 -1.41 9.76 22.21
N LEU A 33 -0.24 9.35 21.74
CA LEU A 33 0.68 10.23 21.03
C LEU A 33 -0.09 10.87 19.86
N SER A 34 0.02 12.19 19.72
CA SER A 34 -0.52 12.90 18.56
C SER A 34 -0.04 12.21 17.27
N ALA A 35 -0.86 12.19 16.22
CA ALA A 35 -0.49 11.53 14.96
C ALA A 35 0.88 12.02 14.44
N SER A 36 1.26 13.27 14.73
CA SER A 36 2.55 13.85 14.41
C SER A 36 3.73 13.29 15.22
N GLU A 37 3.51 12.83 16.45
CA GLU A 37 4.53 12.22 17.31
C GLU A 37 4.75 10.74 16.97
N ALA A 38 3.68 10.02 16.62
CA ALA A 38 3.79 8.64 16.15
C ALA A 38 4.67 8.54 14.89
N LEU A 39 4.58 9.52 13.99
CA LEU A 39 5.39 9.58 12.76
C LEU A 39 6.86 9.96 13.02
N ARG A 40 7.14 10.76 14.05
CA ARG A 40 8.53 11.11 14.43
C ARG A 40 9.25 9.97 15.13
N SER A 41 8.53 9.19 15.94
CA SER A 41 9.09 8.05 16.68
C SER A 41 9.26 6.81 15.81
N ALA A 42 8.49 6.68 14.73
CA ALA A 42 8.78 5.73 13.66
C ALA A 42 9.99 6.27 12.89
N GLY A 43 11.20 5.93 13.32
CA GLY A 43 12.46 6.41 12.75
C GLY A 43 12.60 6.14 11.25
N LEU A 44 12.00 7.00 10.44
CA LEU A 44 12.20 7.06 9.00
C LEU A 44 13.49 7.87 8.75
N PRO A 45 14.40 7.38 7.90
CA PRO A 45 15.63 8.09 7.60
C PRO A 45 15.32 9.47 7.01
N SER A 46 15.95 10.49 7.58
CA SER A 46 15.93 11.86 7.05
C SER A 46 16.60 11.86 5.68
N HIS A 47 15.81 11.75 4.62
CA HIS A 47 16.30 11.93 3.26
C HIS A 47 16.42 13.44 3.00
N SER A 48 17.64 13.94 3.13
CA SER A 48 18.05 15.25 2.61
C SER A 48 17.86 15.26 1.09
N SER A 49 16.75 15.84 0.61
CA SER A 49 16.51 16.05 -0.81
C SER A 49 17.25 17.29 -1.30
N ILE A 50 18.48 17.06 -1.73
CA ILE A 50 19.28 17.97 -2.56
C ILE A 50 18.63 18.00 -3.96
N ILE A 51 18.08 19.17 -4.34
CA ILE A 51 17.94 19.73 -5.71
C ILE A 51 17.00 18.93 -6.64
N SER A 52 15.87 19.49 -7.12
CA SER A 52 15.86 20.45 -8.22
C SER A 52 14.56 21.25 -8.29
N GLN A 53 14.67 22.57 -8.17
CA GLN A 53 13.75 23.52 -8.77
C GLN A 53 13.93 23.45 -10.30
N THR A 54 12.85 23.31 -11.07
CA THR A 54 12.60 24.01 -12.35
C THR A 54 11.37 23.43 -13.04
N SER A 55 10.20 24.02 -12.77
CA SER A 55 9.21 24.36 -13.81
C SER A 55 8.05 25.09 -13.13
N LYS A 56 7.94 26.39 -13.38
CA LYS A 56 6.78 27.18 -12.99
C LYS A 56 5.61 26.76 -13.87
N GLY A 57 4.57 26.19 -13.27
CA GLY A 57 3.34 25.78 -13.96
C GLY A 57 2.21 25.48 -12.97
N ASN A 58 1.55 26.53 -12.53
CA ASN A 58 0.20 26.65 -11.98
C ASN A 58 -0.36 25.59 -11.00
N THR A 59 -0.37 25.98 -9.72
CA THR A 59 -1.50 25.95 -8.77
C THR A 59 -2.45 24.73 -8.77
N SER A 60 -2.10 23.71 -7.99
CA SER A 60 -3.02 23.13 -7.00
C SER A 60 -2.18 22.63 -5.81
N PRO A 61 -2.51 22.97 -4.55
CA PRO A 61 -1.89 22.34 -3.40
C PRO A 61 -2.65 21.04 -3.12
N ASP A 62 -1.92 19.97 -2.83
CA ASP A 62 -2.44 18.71 -2.28
C ASP A 62 -2.95 17.64 -3.25
N SER A 63 -2.20 17.41 -4.33
CA SER A 63 -2.04 16.03 -4.81
C SER A 63 -0.56 15.80 -5.01
N LEU A 64 0.04 15.04 -4.10
CA LEU A 64 1.36 14.44 -4.25
C LEU A 64 1.30 13.46 -5.42
N ILE A 65 1.17 13.98 -6.65
CA ILE A 65 1.44 13.22 -7.86
C ILE A 65 2.96 13.13 -7.89
N HIS A 66 3.51 12.17 -7.16
CA HIS A 66 4.83 11.67 -7.47
C HIS A 66 4.71 11.08 -8.87
N PRO A 67 5.23 11.73 -9.93
CA PRO A 67 5.22 11.10 -11.23
C PRO A 67 5.92 9.76 -11.06
N GLY A 68 5.22 8.68 -11.41
CA GLY A 68 5.83 7.36 -11.43
C GLY A 68 7.06 7.37 -12.34
N PRO A 69 7.95 6.36 -12.24
CA PRO A 69 9.09 6.24 -13.13
C PRO A 69 8.65 6.43 -14.59
N PRO A 70 9.36 7.25 -15.38
CA PRO A 70 8.97 7.51 -16.76
C PRO A 70 8.92 6.21 -17.55
N ASP A 71 7.84 6.02 -18.31
CA ASP A 71 7.65 4.85 -19.17
C ASP A 71 8.79 4.80 -20.20
N THR A 72 9.77 3.92 -19.97
CA THR A 72 10.91 3.73 -20.87
C THR A 72 10.57 2.68 -21.94
N ALA A 73 11.10 2.83 -23.15
CA ALA A 73 10.83 1.89 -24.26
C ALA A 73 11.13 0.42 -23.91
N GLU A 74 12.11 0.17 -23.04
CA GLU A 74 12.42 -1.18 -22.54
C GLU A 74 11.31 -1.74 -21.65
N ILE A 75 10.76 -0.93 -20.74
CA ILE A 75 9.65 -1.32 -19.85
C ILE A 75 8.40 -1.63 -20.67
N ILE A 76 8.11 -0.83 -21.70
CA ILE A 76 6.96 -1.06 -22.58
C ILE A 76 7.10 -2.39 -23.33
N LYS A 77 8.32 -2.76 -23.75
CA LYS A 77 8.59 -4.03 -24.43
C LYS A 77 8.41 -5.24 -23.51
N THR A 78 8.75 -5.14 -22.23
CA THR A 78 8.62 -6.26 -21.27
C THR A 78 7.19 -6.48 -20.79
N LEU A 79 6.34 -5.44 -20.83
CA LEU A 79 4.94 -5.54 -20.40
C LEU A 79 4.11 -6.45 -21.32
N PRO A 80 3.15 -7.24 -20.78
CA PRO A 80 2.17 -7.95 -21.59
C PRO A 80 1.34 -7.01 -22.46
N GLN A 81 0.93 -7.47 -23.65
CA GLN A 81 0.24 -6.65 -24.65
C GLN A 81 -1.02 -5.94 -24.10
N LYS A 82 -1.77 -6.60 -23.22
CA LYS A 82 -2.99 -6.06 -22.58
C LYS A 82 -2.74 -4.85 -21.67
N TYR A 83 -1.49 -4.58 -21.29
CA TYR A 83 -1.09 -3.47 -20.41
C TYR A 83 -0.22 -2.42 -21.12
N ARG A 84 0.18 -2.65 -22.37
CA ARG A 84 0.98 -1.68 -23.13
C ARG A 84 0.09 -0.50 -23.56
N ARG A 85 0.50 0.72 -23.21
CA ARG A 85 -0.14 1.95 -23.69
C ARG A 85 0.16 2.17 -25.17
N LYS A 86 -0.72 2.89 -25.87
CA LYS A 86 -0.47 3.32 -27.26
C LYS A 86 0.41 4.58 -27.27
N PRO A 87 1.32 4.73 -28.24
CA PRO A 87 2.00 6.01 -28.46
C PRO A 87 0.98 7.09 -28.86
N ILE A 88 1.17 8.30 -28.34
CA ILE A 88 0.33 9.47 -28.62
C ILE A 88 0.93 10.20 -29.83
N SER A 89 0.10 10.64 -30.79
CA SER A 89 0.56 11.42 -31.95
C SER A 89 0.81 12.89 -31.58
N GLN A 90 1.58 13.62 -32.40
CA GLN A 90 1.83 15.05 -32.17
C GLN A 90 0.53 15.88 -32.14
N GLU A 91 -0.37 15.62 -33.09
CA GLU A 91 -1.68 16.26 -33.14
C GLU A 91 -2.51 16.00 -31.87
N GLU A 92 -2.50 14.76 -31.37
CA GLU A 92 -3.21 14.39 -30.15
C GLU A 92 -2.58 15.04 -28.91
N MET A 93 -1.26 15.14 -28.84
CA MET A 93 -0.57 15.87 -27.77
C MET A 93 -1.01 17.35 -27.75
N GLU A 94 -1.12 17.98 -28.92
CA GLU A 94 -1.58 19.37 -29.03
C GLU A 94 -3.06 19.51 -28.68
N PHE A 95 -3.91 18.59 -29.12
CA PHE A 95 -5.33 18.57 -28.77
C PHE A 95 -5.56 18.41 -27.26
N ILE A 96 -4.82 17.49 -26.61
CA ILE A 96 -4.88 17.27 -25.17
C ILE A 96 -4.38 18.51 -24.42
N GLN A 97 -3.26 19.10 -24.84
CA GLN A 97 -2.71 20.31 -24.21
C GLN A 97 -3.63 21.53 -24.36
N ARG A 98 -4.28 21.68 -25.52
CA ARG A 98 -5.26 22.76 -25.78
C ARG A 98 -6.57 22.55 -25.01
N GLY A 99 -6.89 21.32 -24.63
CA GLY A 99 -8.10 20.99 -23.86
C GLY A 99 -9.34 20.69 -24.71
N GLY A 100 -9.17 20.40 -26.00
CA GLY A 100 -10.26 19.99 -26.89
C GLY A 100 -10.44 20.85 -28.15
N PRO A 101 -11.59 20.69 -28.84
CA PRO A 101 -12.02 21.56 -29.93
C PRO A 101 -12.56 22.89 -29.38
N GLU A 102 -12.45 23.96 -30.18
CA GLU A 102 -13.12 25.24 -29.90
C GLU A 102 -14.62 25.21 -30.23
#